data_AF-A0A8T5NGA5-F1
#
_entry.id   AF-A0A8T5NGA5-F1
#
_cell.length_a   1.000
_cell.length_b   1.000
_cell.length_c   1.000
_cell.angle_alpha   90.00
_cell.angle_beta   90.00
_cell.angle_gamma   90.00
#
_symmetry.space_group_name_H-M   'P 1'
#
loop_
_entity.id
_entity.type
_entity.pdbx_description
1 polymer ?
#
loop_
_entity_poly.entity_id
_entity_poly.type
_entity_poly.pdbx_seq_one_letter_code
_entity_poly.pdbx_strand_id
1 'polypeptide(L)'
;MNLKYDRIEDSCSEFEKDKIIISIEKSDKKVSFRVKGLGFDKKCKYCDLLRGFFGGLARKHIDPRYYCKKGTECALEGAQECIFIAEMVE
;
A
#
# COMPACT_ATOMS: atom_id res chain seq x y z
N MET A 1 6.70 1.27 -20.67
CA MET A 1 5.46 1.30 -19.85
C MET A 1 5.26 -0.06 -19.23
N ASN A 2 5.11 -0.13 -17.90
CA ASN A 2 5.00 -1.41 -17.19
C ASN A 2 3.53 -1.60 -16.76
N LEU A 3 2.74 -2.19 -17.67
CA LEU A 3 1.28 -2.39 -17.58
C LEU A 3 0.78 -2.93 -16.22
N LYS A 4 1.64 -3.65 -15.50
CA LYS A 4 1.38 -4.21 -14.18
C LYS A 4 1.21 -3.12 -13.12
N TYR A 5 2.05 -2.09 -13.17
CA TYR A 5 2.05 -1.01 -12.20
C TYR A 5 1.00 0.06 -12.53
N ASP A 6 0.70 0.29 -13.81
CA ASP A 6 -0.41 1.16 -14.23
C ASP A 6 -1.74 0.73 -13.59
N ARG A 7 -2.01 -0.58 -13.52
CA ARG A 7 -3.23 -1.12 -12.87
C ARG A 7 -3.26 -0.91 -11.35
N ILE A 8 -2.09 -0.90 -10.72
CA ILE A 8 -1.96 -0.63 -9.29
C ILE A 8 -2.21 0.85 -9.02
N GLU A 9 -1.64 1.72 -9.85
CA GLU A 9 -1.86 3.18 -9.78
C GLU A 9 -3.33 3.54 -10.00
N ASP A 10 -3.99 2.96 -11.00
CA ASP A 10 -5.43 3.13 -11.26
C ASP A 10 -6.32 2.64 -10.11
N SER A 11 -5.94 1.53 -9.46
CA SER A 11 -6.66 1.05 -8.27
C SER A 11 -6.48 1.97 -7.05
N CYS A 12 -5.39 2.76 -7.02
CA CYS A 12 -5.08 3.66 -5.92
C CYS A 12 -5.68 5.07 -6.09
N SER A 13 -5.91 5.53 -7.32
CA SER A 13 -6.53 6.84 -7.59
C SER A 13 -7.97 6.94 -7.09
N GLU A 14 -8.67 5.81 -6.98
CA GLU A 14 -10.03 5.76 -6.40
C GLU A 14 -10.07 6.26 -4.94
N PHE A 15 -8.97 6.13 -4.18
CA PHE A 15 -8.87 6.60 -2.81
C PHE A 15 -8.76 8.13 -2.70
N GLU A 16 -8.39 8.82 -3.78
CA GLU A 16 -8.28 10.29 -3.78
C GLU A 16 -9.65 10.95 -3.54
N LYS A 17 -10.75 10.28 -3.92
CA LYS A 17 -12.14 10.73 -3.66
C LYS A 17 -12.43 10.86 -2.17
N ASP A 18 -11.76 10.05 -1.36
CA ASP A 18 -11.86 10.04 0.11
C ASP A 18 -10.76 10.86 0.79
N LYS A 19 -10.04 11.70 0.04
CA LYS A 19 -8.86 12.49 0.49
C LYS A 19 -7.71 11.63 1.01
N ILE A 20 -7.65 10.37 0.59
CA ILE A 20 -6.55 9.46 0.89
C ILE A 20 -5.58 9.49 -0.28
N ILE A 21 -4.34 9.90 -0.03
CA ILE A 21 -3.30 10.02 -1.06
C ILE A 21 -2.36 8.83 -0.93
N ILE A 22 -2.19 8.07 -2.00
CA ILE A 22 -1.30 6.90 -2.05
C ILE A 22 -0.16 7.20 -3.03
N SER A 23 1.07 7.23 -2.54
CA SER A 23 2.28 7.32 -3.37
C SER A 23 2.95 5.95 -3.47
N ILE A 24 3.35 5.56 -4.69
CA ILE A 24 3.93 4.25 -4.97
C ILE A 24 5.39 4.42 -5.35
N GLU A 25 6.27 3.76 -4.61
CA GLU A 25 7.70 3.70 -4.89
C GLU A 25 8.07 2.26 -5.30
N LYS A 26 8.69 2.12 -6.46
CA LYS A 26 8.95 0.83 -7.11
C LYS A 26 10.44 0.51 -7.01
N SER A 27 10.76 -0.72 -6.64
CA SER A 27 12.12 -1.28 -6.58
C SER A 27 12.10 -2.72 -7.09
N ASP A 28 13.27 -3.27 -7.43
CA ASP A 28 13.40 -4.54 -8.17
C ASP A 28 12.56 -5.71 -7.61
N LYS A 29 12.54 -5.85 -6.27
CA LYS A 29 11.77 -6.89 -5.56
C LYS A 29 10.75 -6.33 -4.56
N LYS A 30 10.50 -5.01 -4.60
CA LYS A 30 9.71 -4.31 -3.57
C LYS A 30 8.85 -3.21 -4.15
N VAL A 31 7.65 -3.07 -3.61
CA VAL A 31 6.75 -1.94 -3.89
C VAL A 31 6.33 -1.35 -2.56
N SER A 32 6.63 -0.07 -2.36
CA SER A 32 6.26 0.67 -1.16
C SER A 32 5.07 1.56 -1.47
N PHE A 33 4.02 1.43 -0.66
CA PHE A 33 2.80 2.24 -0.70
C PHE A 33 2.81 3.17 0.50
N ARG A 34 2.93 4.46 0.25
CA ARG A 34 2.88 5.53 1.25
C ARG A 34 1.48 6.12 1.26
N VAL A 35 0.77 6.00 2.37
CA VAL A 35 -0.65 6.38 2.46
C VAL A 35 -0.82 7.53 3.45
N LYS A 36 -1.35 8.65 2.95
CA LYS A 36 -1.65 9.88 3.70
C LYS A 36 -3.16 10.11 3.75
N GLY A 37 -3.62 10.82 4.78
CA GLY A 37 -5.04 11.19 4.92
C GLY A 37 -5.93 10.11 5.56
N LEU A 38 -5.35 9.01 6.04
CA LEU A 38 -6.11 8.01 6.80
C LEU A 38 -6.49 8.55 8.18
N GLY A 39 -7.79 8.74 8.41
CA GLY A 39 -8.34 9.04 9.72
C GLY A 39 -8.37 7.78 10.58
N PHE A 40 -7.60 7.76 11.68
CA PHE A 40 -7.58 6.62 12.60
C PHE A 40 -8.28 6.98 13.92
N ASP A 41 -9.37 6.29 14.21
CA ASP A 41 -10.02 6.34 15.53
C ASP A 41 -9.48 5.20 16.42
N LYS A 42 -8.48 5.51 17.25
CA LYS A 42 -7.88 4.73 18.36
C LYS A 42 -7.44 3.26 18.12
N LYS A 43 -7.81 2.61 17.01
CA LYS A 43 -7.40 1.26 16.57
C LYS A 43 -7.30 1.24 15.05
N CYS A 44 -6.17 0.80 14.50
CA CYS A 44 -5.99 0.73 13.04
C CYS A 44 -6.66 -0.49 12.43
N LYS A 45 -7.99 -0.49 12.43
CA LYS A 45 -8.78 -1.49 11.70
C LYS A 45 -8.47 -1.47 10.20
N TYR A 46 -8.07 -0.31 9.67
CA TYR A 46 -7.75 -0.16 8.26
C TYR A 46 -6.33 -0.64 7.90
N CYS A 47 -5.40 -0.80 8.85
CA CYS A 47 -4.04 -1.26 8.54
C CYS A 47 -4.05 -2.68 8.00
N ASP A 48 -4.80 -3.58 8.64
CA ASP A 48 -4.90 -4.97 8.19
C ASP A 48 -5.60 -5.08 6.84
N LEU A 49 -6.66 -4.27 6.64
CA LEU A 49 -7.38 -4.20 5.38
C LEU A 49 -6.50 -3.67 4.24
N LEU A 50 -5.78 -2.57 4.46
CA LEU A 50 -4.87 -1.98 3.49
C LEU A 50 -3.67 -2.90 3.21
N ARG A 51 -3.13 -3.57 4.23
CA ARG A 51 -2.09 -4.60 4.04
C ARG A 51 -2.60 -5.71 3.13
N GLY A 52 -3.80 -6.22 3.37
CA GLY A 52 -4.44 -7.23 2.53
C GLY A 52 -4.67 -6.73 1.10
N PHE A 53 -5.18 -5.51 0.95
CA PHE A 53 -5.43 -4.87 -0.33
C PHE A 53 -4.17 -4.71 -1.17
N PHE A 54 -3.12 -4.06 -0.64
CA PHE A 54 -1.86 -3.85 -1.35
C PHE A 54 -1.13 -5.16 -1.63
N GLY A 55 -1.19 -6.12 -0.71
CA GLY A 55 -0.69 -7.47 -0.96
C GLY A 55 -1.42 -8.18 -2.10
N GLY A 56 -2.74 -8.06 -2.15
CA GLY A 56 -3.57 -8.58 -3.23
C GLY A 56 -3.25 -7.94 -4.58
N LEU A 57 -3.09 -6.61 -4.61
CA LEU A 57 -2.69 -5.89 -5.82
C LEU A 57 -1.32 -6.36 -6.34
N ALA A 58 -0.33 -6.44 -5.46
CA ALA A 58 1.01 -6.91 -5.84
C ALA A 58 0.99 -8.36 -6.34
N ARG A 59 0.25 -9.26 -5.67
CA ARG A 59 0.09 -10.66 -6.11
C ARG A 59 -0.60 -10.80 -7.46
N LYS A 60 -1.66 -10.03 -7.67
CA LYS A 60 -2.49 -10.11 -8.88
C LYS A 60 -1.80 -9.51 -10.09
N HIS A 61 -1.06 -8.43 -9.91
CA HIS A 61 -0.53 -7.64 -11.02
C HIS A 61 0.98 -7.82 -11.23
N ILE A 62 1.76 -8.10 -10.18
CA ILE A 62 3.23 -8.19 -10.27
C ILE A 62 3.68 -9.66 -10.35
N ASP A 63 3.58 -10.38 -9.23
CA ASP A 63 3.98 -11.79 -9.07
C ASP A 63 3.28 -12.38 -7.82
N PRO A 64 2.74 -13.62 -7.89
CA PRO A 64 2.00 -14.25 -6.79
C PRO A 64 2.80 -14.45 -5.50
N ARG A 65 4.13 -14.40 -5.56
CA ARG A 65 5.02 -14.51 -4.39
C ARG A 65 5.18 -13.20 -3.61
N TYR A 66 4.52 -12.13 -4.00
CA TYR A 66 4.55 -10.91 -3.20
C TYR A 66 3.77 -11.08 -1.89
N TYR A 67 4.35 -10.62 -0.80
CA TYR A 67 3.70 -10.49 0.50
C TYR A 67 3.80 -9.04 0.98
N CYS A 68 2.69 -8.50 1.49
CA CYS A 68 2.65 -7.14 2.00
C CYS A 68 2.75 -7.11 3.52
N LYS A 69 3.70 -6.34 4.03
CA LYS A 69 3.87 -6.04 5.45
C LYS A 69 3.63 -4.57 5.71
N LYS A 70 3.28 -4.26 6.95
CA LYS A 70 3.25 -2.87 7.44
C LYS A 70 4.70 -2.41 7.63
N GLY A 71 5.02 -1.22 7.14
CA GLY A 71 6.29 -0.55 7.37
C GLY A 71 6.38 0.03 8.79
N THR A 72 7.50 0.68 9.08
CA THR A 72 7.78 1.30 10.39
C THR A 72 6.94 2.54 10.67
N GLU A 73 6.45 3.20 9.63
CA GLU A 73 5.66 4.43 9.76
C GLU A 73 4.16 4.13 9.71
N CYS A 74 3.43 4.60 10.71
CA CYS A 74 1.99 4.50 10.80
C CYS A 74 1.39 5.66 11.57
N ALA A 75 0.27 6.18 11.07
CA ALA A 75 -0.41 7.26 11.75
C ALA A 75 -1.05 6.88 13.09
N LEU A 76 -1.16 5.59 13.44
CA LEU A 76 -1.41 5.18 14.84
C LEU A 76 -0.28 5.54 15.79
N GLU A 77 0.95 5.52 15.28
CA GLU A 77 2.17 5.72 16.05
C GLU A 77 2.58 7.20 16.02
N GLY A 78 1.65 8.09 15.61
CA GLY A 78 1.87 9.53 15.48
C GLY A 78 2.55 9.96 14.19
N ALA A 79 2.81 9.04 13.25
CA ALA A 79 3.37 9.40 11.95
C ALA A 79 2.34 10.12 11.07
N GLN A 80 2.80 10.93 10.11
CA GLN A 80 1.90 11.61 9.17
C GLN A 80 1.38 10.69 8.06
N GLU A 81 2.00 9.52 7.90
CA GLU A 81 1.69 8.55 6.86
C GLU A 81 1.79 7.11 7.36
N CYS A 82 1.12 6.20 6.65
CA CYS A 82 1.29 4.76 6.82
C CYS A 82 2.06 4.20 5.63
N ILE A 83 3.11 3.44 5.91
CA ILE A 83 3.87 2.76 4.86
C ILE A 83 3.48 1.28 4.84
N PHE A 84 3.24 0.76 3.64
CA PHE A 84 3.05 -0.67 3.39
C PHE A 84 4.07 -1.12 2.35
N ILE A 85 4.72 -2.25 2.60
CA ILE A 85 5.80 -2.75 1.75
C ILE A 85 5.39 -4.12 1.24
N ALA A 86 5.12 -4.23 -0.06
CA ALA A 86 4.96 -5.50 -0.74
C ALA A 86 6.32 -5.96 -1.28
N GLU A 87 6.80 -7.10 -0.80
CA GLU A 87 8.07 -7.68 -1.24
C GLU A 87 7.91 -9.11 -1.73
N MET A 88 8.71 -9.50 -2.71
CA MET A 88 8.76 -10.87 -3.19
C MET A 88 9.39 -11.77 -2.12
N VAL A 89 8.66 -12.80 -1.67
CA VAL A 89 9.22 -13.86 -0.83
C VAL A 89 9.74 -14.99 -1.72
N GLU A 90 10.87 -15.58 -1.33
CA GLU A 90 11.52 -16.70 -2.03
C GLU A 90 10.86 -18.05 -1.70
#